data_AF-D7MYA7-F1
#
_entry.id   AF-D7MYA7-F1
#
_cell.length_a   1.000
_cell.length_b   1.000
_cell.length_c   1.000
_cell.angle_alpha   90.00
_cell.angle_beta   90.00
_cell.angle_gamma   90.00
#
_symmetry.space_group_name_H-M   'P 1'
#
loop_
_entity.id
_entity.type
_entity.pdbx_description
1 polymer ?
#
loop_
_entity_poly.entity_id
_entity_poly.type
_entity_poly.pdbx_seq_one_letter_code
_entity_poly.pdbx_strand_id
1 'polypeptide(L)'
;QSNDKLNGKEDGILTEMLESLFGRNDAVSKPVVVEISSFQSLCALLWRAITRARKLPSSKTTTFRMAVNCRHRLSPKLNPEYFGNAIQSVPTFATAGEVLSRDLKWCADQLNQSVAAHQDGRIRSVVADWEANPRCFPLGNSDGASNLTM
;
A
#
# COMPACT_ATOMS: atom_id res chain seq x y z
N GLN A 1 30.06 0.95 -68.50
CA GLN A 1 30.23 1.19 -67.05
C GLN A 1 28.84 1.50 -66.53
N SER A 2 28.00 0.51 -66.25
CA SER A 2 27.93 -0.36 -65.05
C SER A 2 27.57 0.38 -63.75
N ASN A 3 26.53 -0.15 -63.09
CA ASN A 3 26.09 -0.01 -61.69
C ASN A 3 25.33 1.28 -61.34
N ASP A 4 24.25 1.26 -60.54
CA ASP A 4 23.47 0.18 -59.93
C ASP A 4 22.09 0.74 -59.57
N LYS A 5 21.04 -0.06 -59.79
CA LYS A 5 19.68 0.21 -59.30
C LYS A 5 19.50 -0.48 -57.94
N LEU A 6 19.82 0.21 -56.87
CA LEU A 6 19.43 -0.12 -55.50
C LEU A 6 19.20 1.26 -54.85
N ASN A 7 18.00 1.64 -54.40
CA ASN A 7 17.51 1.16 -53.13
C ASN A 7 16.06 1.62 -52.87
N GLY A 8 15.08 0.99 -53.54
CA GLY A 8 13.65 1.22 -53.22
C GLY A 8 13.05 0.15 -52.30
N LYS A 9 13.85 -0.86 -51.93
CA LYS A 9 13.40 -2.04 -51.18
C LYS A 9 13.74 -1.94 -49.69
N GLU A 10 14.84 -1.29 -49.32
CA GLU A 10 15.21 -1.10 -47.90
C GLU A 10 14.31 -0.08 -47.20
N ASP A 11 13.87 0.97 -47.90
CA ASP A 11 12.95 1.98 -47.34
C ASP A 11 11.58 1.37 -46.99
N GLY A 12 11.09 0.44 -47.81
CA GLY A 12 9.85 -0.30 -47.55
C GLY A 12 9.99 -1.24 -46.34
N ILE A 13 11.13 -1.93 -46.23
CA ILE A 13 11.41 -2.83 -45.09
C ILE A 13 11.54 -2.05 -43.79
N LEU A 14 12.22 -0.89 -43.79
CA LEU A 14 12.31 -0.02 -42.61
C LEU A 14 10.93 0.49 -42.19
N THR A 15 10.09 0.86 -43.16
CA THR A 15 8.72 1.32 -42.89
C THR A 15 7.86 0.19 -42.32
N GLU A 16 7.94 -1.02 -42.89
CA GLU A 16 7.24 -2.21 -42.37
C GLU A 16 7.76 -2.64 -40.98
N MET A 17 9.05 -2.52 -40.71
CA MET A 17 9.64 -2.79 -39.39
C MET A 17 9.20 -1.76 -38.35
N LEU A 18 9.09 -0.48 -38.73
CA LEU A 18 8.58 0.58 -37.86
C LEU A 18 7.09 0.36 -37.56
N GLU A 19 6.27 0.09 -38.57
CA GLU A 19 4.85 -0.25 -38.40
C GLU A 19 4.66 -1.53 -37.57
N SER A 20 5.54 -2.53 -37.73
CA SER A 20 5.57 -3.72 -36.87
C SER A 20 5.95 -3.41 -35.43
N LEU A 21 6.74 -2.37 -35.18
CA LEU A 21 7.18 -1.98 -33.83
C LEU A 21 6.10 -1.16 -33.11
N PHE A 22 5.39 -0.29 -33.83
CA PHE A 22 4.27 0.50 -33.30
C PHE A 22 2.93 -0.27 -33.27
N GLY A 23 2.78 -1.28 -34.13
CA GLY A 23 1.62 -2.18 -34.20
C GLY A 23 1.60 -3.26 -33.11
N ARG A 24 2.69 -3.43 -32.35
CA ARG A 24 2.68 -4.19 -31.09
C ARG A 24 1.97 -3.37 -30.02
N ASN A 25 0.65 -3.33 -30.11
CA ASN A 25 -0.22 -3.15 -28.95
C ASN A 25 -0.09 -4.38 -28.06
N ASP A 26 1.09 -4.58 -27.48
CA ASP A 26 1.14 -5.22 -26.17
C ASP A 26 0.23 -4.34 -25.32
N ALA A 27 -0.86 -4.92 -24.83
CA ALA A 27 -1.70 -4.29 -23.85
C ALA A 27 -0.80 -3.99 -22.64
N VAL A 28 -0.15 -2.83 -22.67
CA VAL A 28 0.50 -2.23 -21.52
C VAL A 28 -0.66 -2.06 -20.57
N SER A 29 -0.80 -3.03 -19.66
CA SER A 29 -1.69 -2.96 -18.53
C SER A 29 -1.51 -1.55 -17.99
N LYS A 30 -2.58 -0.74 -18.01
CA LYS A 30 -2.56 0.61 -17.42
C LYS A 30 -1.76 0.50 -16.14
N PRO A 31 -0.71 1.33 -15.93
CA PRO A 31 0.07 1.24 -14.70
C PRO A 31 -0.96 1.21 -13.56
N VAL A 32 -0.92 0.18 -12.72
CA VAL A 32 -1.87 0.06 -11.61
C VAL A 32 -1.54 1.23 -10.69
N VAL A 33 -2.24 2.34 -10.91
CA VAL A 33 -2.11 3.52 -10.07
C VAL A 33 -2.77 3.13 -8.76
N VAL A 34 -1.95 2.85 -7.75
CA VAL A 34 -2.43 2.62 -6.39
C VAL A 34 -3.10 3.91 -5.93
N GLU A 35 -4.43 3.86 -5.82
CA GLU A 35 -5.23 4.97 -5.35
C GLU A 35 -5.08 5.09 -3.83
N ILE A 36 -4.57 6.25 -3.39
CA ILE A 36 -4.45 6.59 -1.98
C ILE A 36 -5.68 7.37 -1.57
N SER A 37 -6.40 6.90 -0.57
CA SER A 37 -7.60 7.59 -0.09
C SER A 37 -7.26 8.89 0.66
N SER A 38 -8.22 9.81 0.73
CA SER A 38 -8.08 11.03 1.54
C SER A 38 -7.80 10.71 3.02
N PHE A 39 -8.39 9.63 3.54
CA PHE A 39 -8.14 9.17 4.91
C PHE A 39 -6.69 8.71 5.10
N GLN A 40 -6.14 7.92 4.16
CA GLN A 40 -4.75 7.49 4.20
C GLN A 40 -3.78 8.67 4.08
N SER A 41 -4.09 9.64 3.21
CA SER A 41 -3.30 10.86 3.05
C SER A 41 -3.25 11.69 4.33
N LEU A 42 -4.40 11.86 5.00
CA LEU A 42 -4.49 12.55 6.29
C LEU A 42 -3.74 11.80 7.40
N CYS A 43 -3.91 10.48 7.48
CA CYS A 43 -3.19 9.64 8.44
C CYS A 43 -1.67 9.73 8.25
N ALA A 44 -1.20 9.70 6.99
CA ALA A 44 0.21 9.86 6.67
C ALA A 44 0.75 11.22 7.12
N LEU A 45 -0.03 12.30 6.92
CA LEU A 45 0.36 13.64 7.35
C LEU A 45 0.48 13.70 8.88
N LEU A 46 -0.49 13.13 9.59
CA LEU A 46 -0.49 13.06 11.06
C LEU A 46 0.66 12.21 11.59
N TRP A 47 0.94 11.05 10.98
CA TRP A 47 2.07 10.21 11.35
C TRP A 47 3.39 10.98 11.26
N ARG A 48 3.62 11.67 10.14
CA ARG A 48 4.82 12.50 9.95
C ARG A 48 4.89 13.66 10.93
N ALA A 49 3.78 14.39 11.12
CA ALA A 49 3.73 15.55 12.00
C ALA A 49 4.01 15.17 13.46
N ILE A 50 3.38 14.11 13.96
CA ILE A 50 3.57 13.65 15.33
C ILE A 50 4.97 13.06 15.53
N THR A 51 5.47 12.29 14.57
CA THR A 51 6.85 11.76 14.61
C THR A 51 7.86 12.92 14.72
N ARG A 52 7.65 13.99 13.95
CA ARG A 52 8.49 15.20 14.01
C ARG A 52 8.41 15.88 15.37
N ALA A 53 7.19 16.07 15.89
CA ALA A 53 6.96 16.73 17.17
C ALA A 53 7.60 15.97 18.35
N ARG A 54 7.61 14.63 18.28
CA ARG A 54 8.18 13.76 19.32
C ARG A 54 9.71 13.69 19.32
N LYS A 55 10.39 14.19 18.28
CA LYS A 55 11.86 14.26 18.18
C LYS A 55 12.55 12.93 18.51
N LEU A 56 11.99 11.83 18.02
CA LEU A 56 12.53 10.49 18.25
C LEU A 56 13.90 10.32 17.56
N PRO A 57 14.80 9.47 18.10
CA PRO A 57 16.00 9.05 17.36
C PRO A 57 15.64 8.47 16.00
N SER A 58 16.42 8.76 14.96
CA SER A 58 16.13 8.31 13.60
C SER A 58 15.98 6.79 13.48
N SER A 59 16.71 6.02 14.30
CA SER A 59 16.64 4.55 14.36
C SER A 59 15.44 4.01 15.12
N LYS A 60 14.71 4.83 15.88
CA LYS A 60 13.56 4.36 16.68
C LYS A 60 12.41 3.99 15.75
N THR A 61 11.92 2.76 15.86
CA THR A 61 10.71 2.30 15.17
C THR A 61 9.50 3.06 15.68
N THR A 62 8.68 3.54 14.74
CA THR A 62 7.36 4.11 14.97
C THR A 62 6.30 3.18 14.41
N THR A 63 5.13 3.17 15.06
CA THR A 63 3.98 2.37 14.62
C THR A 63 2.79 3.27 14.41
N PHE A 64 2.13 3.16 13.25
CA PHE A 64 0.82 3.75 13.01
C PHE A 64 -0.22 2.65 12.86
N ARG A 65 -1.27 2.67 13.68
CA ARG A 65 -2.34 1.67 13.66
C ARG A 65 -3.60 2.27 13.06
N MET A 66 -4.15 1.61 12.04
CA MET A 66 -5.44 1.97 11.42
C MET A 66 -6.51 0.95 11.83
N ALA A 67 -7.71 1.43 12.17
CA ALA A 67 -8.88 0.59 12.27
C ALA A 67 -9.42 0.19 10.88
N VAL A 68 -9.53 -1.10 10.60
CA VAL A 68 -10.03 -1.64 9.33
C VAL A 68 -11.37 -2.35 9.52
N ASN A 69 -12.38 -1.92 8.77
CA ASN A 69 -13.68 -2.58 8.73
C ASN A 69 -13.58 -3.91 7.96
N CYS A 70 -13.83 -5.01 8.67
CA CYS A 70 -13.67 -6.36 8.16
C CYS A 70 -14.93 -6.92 7.48
N ARG A 71 -16.10 -6.28 7.65
CA ARG A 71 -17.40 -6.84 7.24
C ARG A 71 -17.47 -7.26 5.78
N HIS A 72 -16.95 -6.42 4.88
CA HIS A 72 -16.96 -6.64 3.44
C HIS A 72 -15.73 -7.39 2.91
N ARG A 73 -14.74 -7.64 3.78
CA ARG A 73 -13.44 -8.24 3.43
C ARG A 73 -13.38 -9.74 3.66
N LEU A 74 -14.32 -10.26 4.42
CA LEU A 74 -14.49 -11.69 4.66
C LEU A 74 -15.19 -12.35 3.47
N SER A 75 -14.88 -13.62 3.25
CA SER A 75 -15.55 -14.50 2.29
C SER A 75 -16.07 -15.75 3.03
N PRO A 76 -17.39 -15.94 3.19
CA PRO A 76 -18.46 -15.01 2.81
C PRO A 76 -18.43 -13.71 3.62
N LYS A 77 -19.00 -12.63 3.05
CA LYS A 77 -19.13 -11.34 3.73
C LYS A 77 -19.98 -11.49 4.99
N LEU A 78 -19.68 -10.71 6.02
CA LEU A 78 -20.52 -10.66 7.21
C LEU A 78 -21.91 -10.11 6.86
N ASN A 79 -22.93 -10.62 7.55
CA ASN A 79 -24.29 -10.13 7.42
C ASN A 79 -24.32 -8.61 7.69
N PRO A 80 -24.96 -7.79 6.83
CA PRO A 80 -25.14 -6.36 7.07
C PRO A 80 -25.77 -6.03 8.44
N GLU A 81 -26.60 -6.91 8.98
CA GLU A 81 -27.27 -6.78 10.28
C GLU A 81 -26.40 -7.22 11.46
N TYR A 82 -25.15 -7.64 11.23
CA TYR A 82 -24.24 -8.03 12.30
C TYR A 82 -23.92 -6.84 13.22
N PHE A 83 -24.51 -6.88 14.41
CA PHE A 83 -24.41 -5.83 15.43
C PHE A 83 -23.07 -5.84 16.20
N GLY A 84 -22.31 -6.93 16.12
CA GLY A 84 -21.04 -7.05 16.82
C GLY A 84 -19.91 -6.20 16.23
N ASN A 85 -18.78 -6.18 16.92
CA ASN A 85 -17.55 -5.54 16.46
C ASN A 85 -16.90 -6.36 15.33
N ALA A 86 -16.76 -5.75 14.16
CA ALA A 86 -16.05 -6.34 13.01
C ALA A 86 -15.00 -5.37 12.49
N ILE A 87 -14.13 -4.93 13.39
CA ILE A 87 -12.97 -4.07 13.11
C ILE A 87 -11.70 -4.73 13.64
N GLN A 88 -10.60 -4.57 12.93
CA GLN A 88 -9.27 -4.98 13.40
C GLN A 88 -8.28 -3.82 13.29
N SER A 89 -7.35 -3.75 14.25
CA SER A 89 -6.26 -2.76 14.26
C SER A 89 -5.09 -3.29 13.44
N VAL A 90 -4.80 -2.62 12.32
CA VAL A 90 -3.69 -2.98 11.42
C VAL A 90 -2.50 -2.07 11.68
N PRO A 91 -1.38 -2.59 12.20
CA PRO A 91 -0.17 -1.80 12.42
C PRO A 91 0.63 -1.65 11.11
N THR A 92 1.16 -0.44 10.91
CA THR A 92 2.18 -0.11 9.91
C THR A 92 3.43 0.36 10.64
N PHE A 93 4.59 -0.18 10.29
CA PHE A 93 5.85 0.10 10.97
C PHE A 93 6.82 0.82 10.05
N ALA A 94 7.51 1.83 10.57
CA ALA A 94 8.64 2.48 9.91
C ALA A 94 9.51 3.19 10.96
N THR A 95 10.80 3.35 10.69
CA THR A 95 11.67 4.15 11.56
C THR A 95 11.30 5.63 11.50
N ALA A 96 11.56 6.37 12.58
CA ALA A 96 11.35 7.82 12.60
C ALA A 96 12.17 8.51 11.49
N GLY A 97 13.36 8.00 11.19
CA GLY A 97 14.20 8.46 10.08
C GLY A 97 13.52 8.30 8.72
N GLU A 98 12.91 7.14 8.43
CA GLU A 98 12.18 6.91 7.17
C GLU A 98 10.96 7.81 7.03
N VAL A 99 10.14 7.90 8.08
CA VAL A 99 8.91 8.72 8.09
C VAL A 99 9.22 10.20 7.85
N LEU A 100 10.34 10.70 8.38
CA LEU A 100 10.72 12.11 8.25
C LEU A 100 11.52 12.42 6.98
N SER A 101 12.36 11.49 6.50
CA SER A 101 13.22 11.71 5.32
C SER A 101 12.52 11.48 3.99
N ARG A 102 11.50 10.61 3.93
CA ARG A 102 10.73 10.33 2.71
C ARG A 102 9.56 11.30 2.54
N ASP A 103 8.99 11.30 1.33
CA ASP A 103 7.85 12.15 1.00
C ASP A 103 6.54 11.66 1.65
N LEU A 104 5.50 12.51 1.58
CA LEU A 104 4.20 12.18 2.14
C LEU A 104 3.55 10.99 1.41
N LYS A 105 3.78 10.89 0.09
CA LYS A 105 3.24 9.82 -0.75
C LYS A 105 3.75 8.46 -0.27
N TRP A 106 5.02 8.33 0.04
CA TRP A 106 5.59 7.10 0.58
C TRP A 106 4.92 6.69 1.89
N CYS A 107 4.72 7.62 2.82
CA CYS A 107 4.03 7.32 4.09
C CYS A 107 2.60 6.83 3.84
N ALA A 108 1.86 7.47 2.93
CA ALA A 108 0.50 7.07 2.61
C ALA A 108 0.44 5.72 1.88
N ASP A 109 1.44 5.43 1.06
CA ASP A 109 1.61 4.15 0.37
C ASP A 109 1.87 3.00 1.36
N GLN A 110 2.70 3.19 2.39
CA GLN A 110 2.88 2.19 3.46
C GLN A 110 1.57 1.85 4.18
N LEU A 111 0.77 2.88 4.50
CA LEU A 111 -0.55 2.70 5.09
C LEU A 111 -1.51 1.97 4.13
N ASN A 112 -1.46 2.31 2.84
CA ASN A 112 -2.27 1.66 1.82
C ASN A 112 -1.95 0.18 1.67
N GLN A 113 -0.67 -0.17 1.52
CA GLN A 113 -0.22 -1.56 1.41
C GLN A 113 -0.65 -2.38 2.63
N SER A 114 -0.50 -1.83 3.84
CA SER A 114 -0.89 -2.51 5.08
C SER A 114 -2.40 -2.79 5.14
N VAL A 115 -3.23 -1.82 4.73
CA VAL A 115 -4.69 -1.99 4.67
C VAL A 115 -5.11 -2.91 3.51
N ALA A 116 -4.44 -2.87 2.37
CA ALA A 116 -4.73 -3.69 1.20
C ALA A 116 -4.43 -5.17 1.44
N ALA A 117 -3.33 -5.47 2.14
CA ALA A 117 -2.94 -6.82 2.53
C ALA A 117 -3.86 -7.45 3.59
N HIS A 118 -4.66 -6.64 4.29
CA HIS A 118 -5.56 -7.11 5.35
C HIS A 118 -6.90 -7.59 4.77
N GLN A 119 -6.90 -8.82 4.25
CA GLN A 119 -8.06 -9.51 3.65
C GLN A 119 -8.48 -10.75 4.47
N ASP A 120 -9.49 -11.49 3.99
CA ASP A 120 -10.11 -12.65 4.66
C ASP A 120 -9.13 -13.56 5.43
N GLY A 121 -8.12 -14.11 4.75
CA GLY A 121 -7.16 -15.02 5.36
C GLY A 121 -6.39 -14.39 6.52
N ARG A 122 -6.01 -13.10 6.40
CA ARG A 122 -5.32 -12.39 7.48
C ARG A 122 -6.26 -12.10 8.65
N ILE A 123 -7.49 -11.70 8.36
CA ILE A 123 -8.52 -11.41 9.38
C ILE A 123 -8.78 -12.66 10.22
N ARG A 124 -8.96 -13.82 9.57
CA ARG A 124 -9.19 -15.12 10.24
C ARG A 124 -7.98 -15.57 11.04
N SER A 125 -6.77 -15.39 10.50
CA SER A 125 -5.52 -15.68 11.21
C SER A 125 -5.39 -14.87 12.51
N VAL A 126 -5.77 -13.59 12.51
CA VAL A 126 -5.76 -12.76 13.74
C VAL A 126 -6.77 -13.27 14.76
N VAL A 127 -7.95 -13.71 14.32
CA VAL A 127 -8.96 -14.29 15.21
C VAL A 127 -8.45 -15.61 15.81
N ALA A 128 -7.91 -16.51 14.99
CA ALA A 128 -7.37 -17.79 15.44
C ALA A 128 -6.20 -17.62 16.44
N ASP A 129 -5.30 -16.67 16.20
CA ASP A 129 -4.22 -16.31 17.14
C ASP A 129 -4.78 -15.85 18.50
N TRP A 130 -5.82 -15.01 18.47
CA TRP A 130 -6.47 -14.56 19.70
C TRP A 130 -7.26 -15.67 20.41
N GLU A 131 -7.93 -16.56 19.66
CA GLU A 131 -8.64 -17.72 20.23
C GLU A 131 -7.68 -18.70 20.90
N ALA A 132 -6.48 -18.90 20.32
CA ALA A 132 -5.44 -19.74 20.89
C ALA A 132 -4.80 -19.14 22.16
N ASN A 133 -4.75 -17.81 22.26
CA ASN A 133 -4.22 -17.10 23.42
C ASN A 133 -5.03 -15.84 23.75
N PRO A 134 -6.20 -15.99 24.42
CA PRO A 134 -7.10 -14.88 24.69
C PRO A 134 -6.43 -13.83 25.57
N ARG A 135 -6.38 -12.60 25.05
CA ARG A 135 -5.81 -11.45 25.75
C ARG A 135 -6.73 -10.26 25.68
N CYS A 136 -6.76 -9.48 26.75
CA CYS A 136 -7.38 -8.16 26.73
C CYS A 136 -6.65 -7.28 25.72
N PHE A 137 -7.39 -6.41 25.04
CA PHE A 137 -6.75 -5.34 24.30
C PHE A 137 -5.92 -4.51 25.27
N PRO A 138 -4.61 -4.33 25.03
CA PRO A 138 -3.79 -3.50 25.90
C PRO A 138 -4.34 -2.07 25.82
N LEU A 139 -4.98 -1.63 26.90
CA LEU A 139 -5.43 -0.26 27.04
C LEU A 139 -4.20 0.59 27.38
N GLY A 140 -3.69 1.31 26.38
CA GLY A 140 -2.59 2.25 26.54
C GLY A 140 -1.28 1.83 25.88
N ASN A 141 -0.42 2.82 25.66
CA ASN A 141 0.92 2.65 25.13
C ASN A 141 1.89 2.47 26.30
N SER A 142 2.46 1.28 26.50
CA SER A 142 3.57 1.10 27.44
C SER A 142 4.81 1.92 27.06
N ASP A 143 4.97 2.26 25.77
CA ASP A 143 6.07 3.04 25.19
C ASP A 143 5.57 4.33 24.52
N GLY A 144 4.66 5.09 25.18
CA GLY A 144 3.87 6.25 24.70
C GLY A 144 4.38 7.18 23.59
N ALA A 145 5.69 7.22 23.35
CA ALA A 145 6.35 8.03 22.33
C ALA A 145 6.41 7.38 20.92
N SER A 146 6.35 6.05 20.76
CA SER A 146 6.57 5.40 19.46
C SER A 146 5.29 4.96 18.72
N ASN A 147 4.19 4.81 19.46
CA ASN A 147 2.93 4.30 18.91
C ASN A 147 1.91 5.43 18.65
N LEU A 148 1.25 5.35 17.50
CA LEU A 148 0.12 6.18 17.09
C LEU A 148 -1.03 5.25 16.72
N THR A 149 -2.21 5.53 17.27
CA THR A 149 -3.44 4.81 16.98
C THR A 149 -4.48 5.83 16.58
N MET A 150 -5.08 5.66 15.40
CA MET A 150 -6.24 6.41 14.95
C MET A 150 -7.35 5.47 14.48
#